data_AF-A0AAW2HVX1-F1
#
_entry.id   AF-A0AAW2HVX1-F1
#
_cell.length_a   1.000
_cell.length_b   1.000
_cell.length_c   1.000
_cell.angle_alpha   90.00
_cell.angle_beta   90.00
_cell.angle_gamma   90.00
#
_symmetry.space_group_name_H-M   'P 1'
#
loop_
_entity.id
_entity.type
_entity.pdbx_description
1 polymer ?
#
loop_
_entity_poly.entity_id
_entity_poly.type
_entity_poly.pdbx_seq_one_letter_code
_entity_poly.pdbx_strand_id
1 'polypeptide(L)'
;MGDVDTFIKVSRPDGKPSTLGLTVLDEPCTQQSDPAVLQLQLRAIEKQSSPKSMVVKKIDDAEKNGKSIEKWIKAINDLHRTKPPPSIHYTKPMPNIDNLMQEWPQKMDEKLNATPIPSPDLDCDLSTYITVICNIFDIPVYESKIQSLHAFFTLYSTMKNTKGQIINAQNTNSPIP
;
A
#
# COMPACT_ATOMS: atom_id res chain seq x y z
N MET A 1 -34.20 -20.09 2.72
CA MET A 1 -33.31 -20.15 3.89
C MET A 1 -33.20 -21.62 4.28
N GLY A 2 -32.34 -22.37 3.60
CA GLY A 2 -31.97 -23.72 4.01
C GLY A 2 -30.62 -23.60 4.69
N ASP A 3 -30.55 -24.00 5.95
CA ASP A 3 -29.30 -23.99 6.71
C ASP A 3 -28.32 -24.97 6.05
N VAL A 4 -27.08 -24.53 5.83
CA VAL A 4 -26.06 -25.38 5.22
C VAL A 4 -25.58 -26.34 6.30
N ASP A 5 -26.02 -27.59 6.20
CA ASP A 5 -25.74 -28.64 7.18
C ASP A 5 -24.23 -28.79 7.39
N THR A 6 -23.79 -28.62 8.64
CA THR A 6 -22.39 -28.64 9.03
C THR A 6 -22.07 -30.01 9.61
N PHE A 7 -21.37 -30.81 8.80
CA PHE A 7 -20.57 -31.97 9.21
C PHE A 7 -21.26 -33.32 9.48
N ILE A 8 -21.97 -33.88 8.50
CA ILE A 8 -22.08 -35.35 8.40
C ILE A 8 -21.20 -35.83 7.24
N LYS A 9 -19.96 -36.22 7.56
CA LYS A 9 -19.03 -36.79 6.59
C LYS A 9 -19.32 -38.28 6.43
N VAL A 10 -20.29 -38.59 5.58
CA VAL A 10 -20.61 -39.98 5.21
C VAL A 10 -19.34 -40.59 4.60
N SER A 11 -18.85 -41.69 5.19
CA SER A 11 -17.74 -42.45 4.62
C SER A 11 -18.13 -42.90 3.22
N ARG A 12 -17.17 -42.92 2.28
CA ARG A 12 -17.49 -43.28 0.91
C ARG A 12 -18.18 -44.66 0.90
N PRO A 13 -19.29 -44.82 0.17
CA PRO A 13 -20.01 -46.09 0.10
C PRO A 13 -19.17 -47.20 -0.57
N ASP A 14 -18.04 -46.86 -1.20
CA ASP A 14 -17.08 -47.78 -1.82
C ASP A 14 -15.94 -48.22 -0.89
N GLY A 15 -15.93 -47.78 0.38
CA GLY A 15 -14.91 -48.15 1.37
C GLY A 15 -13.52 -47.57 1.13
N LYS A 16 -13.34 -46.67 0.15
CA LYS A 16 -12.04 -46.03 -0.11
C LYS A 16 -11.79 -44.87 0.87
N PRO A 17 -10.52 -44.59 1.23
CA PRO A 17 -10.20 -43.48 2.12
C PRO A 17 -10.66 -42.15 1.52
N SER A 18 -11.34 -41.34 2.35
CA SER A 18 -11.77 -40.01 1.96
C SER A 18 -10.63 -39.02 2.15
N THR A 19 -10.17 -38.39 1.06
CA THR A 19 -9.12 -37.36 1.09
C THR A 19 -9.68 -35.94 1.25
N LEU A 20 -11.01 -35.80 1.31
CA LEU A 20 -11.70 -34.52 1.57
C LEU A 20 -11.36 -34.03 2.98
N GLY A 21 -10.84 -32.80 3.09
CA GLY A 21 -10.30 -32.23 4.33
C GLY A 21 -8.83 -32.54 4.62
N LEU A 22 -8.20 -33.48 3.87
CA LEU A 22 -6.76 -33.75 3.95
C LEU A 22 -5.99 -33.14 2.77
N THR A 23 -6.54 -33.22 1.55
CA THR A 23 -5.92 -32.66 0.33
C THR A 23 -6.73 -31.53 -0.31
N VAL A 24 -8.04 -31.49 -0.06
CA VAL A 24 -8.96 -30.48 -0.62
C VAL A 24 -9.80 -29.92 0.53
N LEU A 25 -9.84 -28.60 0.66
CA LEU A 25 -10.63 -27.93 1.68
C LEU A 25 -12.13 -28.04 1.35
N ASP A 26 -12.92 -28.41 2.34
CA ASP A 26 -14.35 -28.65 2.21
C ASP A 26 -15.11 -27.35 2.51
N GLU A 27 -15.20 -26.48 1.50
CA GLU A 27 -15.91 -25.20 1.60
C GLU A 27 -17.37 -25.34 1.15
N PRO A 28 -18.31 -24.62 1.77
CA PRO A 28 -19.73 -24.67 1.39
C PRO A 28 -19.90 -24.35 -0.10
N CYS A 29 -20.62 -25.22 -0.80
CA CYS A 29 -20.79 -25.18 -2.27
C CYS A 29 -21.30 -23.82 -2.80
N THR A 30 -22.05 -23.08 -1.98
CA THR A 30 -22.65 -21.79 -2.36
C THR A 30 -21.61 -20.71 -2.67
N GLN A 31 -20.43 -20.73 -2.03
CA GLN A 31 -19.36 -19.76 -2.26
C GLN A 31 -17.98 -20.37 -2.02
N GLN A 32 -17.51 -21.19 -2.96
CA GLN A 32 -16.13 -21.68 -2.92
C GLN A 32 -15.13 -20.58 -3.27
N SER A 33 -14.03 -20.56 -2.52
CA SER A 33 -12.87 -19.70 -2.72
C SER A 33 -12.13 -20.09 -4.00
N ASP A 34 -11.52 -19.10 -4.65
CA ASP A 34 -10.66 -19.38 -5.78
C ASP A 34 -9.32 -19.92 -5.25
N PRO A 35 -8.89 -21.13 -5.64
CA PRO A 35 -7.65 -21.73 -5.13
C PRO A 35 -6.41 -20.87 -5.41
N ALA A 36 -6.39 -20.12 -6.51
CA ALA A 36 -5.28 -19.21 -6.84
C ALA A 36 -5.24 -18.00 -5.90
N VAL A 37 -6.41 -17.43 -5.59
CA VAL A 37 -6.54 -16.28 -4.67
C VAL A 37 -6.24 -16.72 -3.25
N LEU A 38 -6.78 -17.86 -2.80
CA LEU A 38 -6.55 -18.39 -1.47
C LEU A 38 -5.07 -18.69 -1.25
N GLN A 39 -4.38 -19.31 -2.22
CA GLN A 39 -2.94 -19.54 -2.15
C GLN A 39 -2.17 -18.23 -2.02
N LEU A 40 -2.59 -17.19 -2.75
CA LEU A 40 -1.97 -15.88 -2.71
C LEU A 40 -2.20 -15.15 -1.37
N GLN A 41 -3.40 -15.29 -0.79
CA GLN A 41 -3.74 -14.81 0.55
C GLN A 41 -2.92 -15.53 1.62
N LEU A 42 -2.86 -16.86 1.58
CA LEU A 42 -2.05 -17.67 2.51
C LEU A 42 -0.58 -17.27 2.43
N ARG A 43 -0.03 -17.06 1.23
CA ARG A 43 1.36 -16.58 1.08
C ARG A 43 1.56 -15.19 1.68
N ALA A 44 0.60 -14.28 1.51
CA ALA A 44 0.66 -12.96 2.11
C ALA A 44 0.63 -13.02 3.65
N ILE A 45 -0.17 -13.93 4.22
CA ILE A 45 -0.27 -14.14 5.67
C ILE A 45 1.00 -14.80 6.24
N GLU A 46 1.48 -15.87 5.61
CA GLU A 46 2.63 -16.63 6.08
C GLU A 46 3.98 -15.91 5.87
N LYS A 47 3.99 -14.74 5.19
CA LYS A 47 5.19 -14.01 4.76
C LYS A 47 6.21 -14.90 4.03
N GLN A 48 5.77 -16.01 3.45
CA GLN A 48 6.65 -16.97 2.79
C GLN A 48 7.05 -16.46 1.41
N SER A 49 8.31 -16.07 1.27
CA SER A 49 8.96 -15.78 -0.01
C SER A 49 9.56 -17.05 -0.65
N SER A 50 8.89 -18.21 -0.51
CA SER A 50 9.40 -19.46 -1.09
C SER A 50 8.98 -19.59 -2.57
N PRO A 51 9.86 -20.08 -3.47
CA PRO A 51 9.63 -20.16 -4.91
C PRO A 51 8.73 -21.34 -5.29
N LYS A 52 7.68 -21.63 -4.51
CA LYS A 52 6.72 -22.67 -4.86
C LYS A 52 5.84 -22.18 -6.03
N SER A 53 5.68 -23.05 -7.03
CA SER A 53 4.79 -22.90 -8.19
C SER A 53 3.47 -22.23 -7.79
N MET A 54 3.20 -21.05 -8.33
CA MET A 54 1.94 -20.34 -8.14
C MET A 54 0.87 -20.99 -9.01
N VAL A 55 -0.24 -21.40 -8.43
CA VAL A 55 -1.39 -21.90 -9.19
C VAL A 55 -2.04 -20.69 -9.85
N VAL A 56 -1.76 -20.47 -11.13
CA VAL A 56 -2.41 -19.43 -11.92
C VAL A 56 -3.66 -20.01 -12.53
N LYS A 57 -4.83 -19.55 -12.08
CA LYS A 57 -6.09 -19.92 -12.71
C LYS A 57 -6.22 -19.18 -14.04
N LYS A 58 -6.49 -19.93 -15.10
CA LYS A 58 -6.92 -19.37 -16.38
C LYS A 58 -8.45 -19.22 -16.33
N ILE A 59 -8.94 -18.07 -16.79
CA ILE A 59 -10.37 -17.86 -16.98
C ILE A 59 -10.66 -18.29 -18.42
N ASP A 60 -11.31 -19.45 -18.58
CA ASP A 60 -11.79 -19.90 -19.87
C ASP A 60 -12.97 -19.01 -20.32
N ASP A 61 -13.02 -18.66 -21.61
CA ASP A 61 -14.04 -17.79 -22.22
C ASP A 61 -14.25 -16.43 -21.52
N ALA A 62 -13.15 -15.69 -21.34
CA ALA A 62 -13.15 -14.36 -20.70
C ALA A 62 -14.18 -13.37 -21.29
N GLU A 63 -14.46 -13.44 -22.59
CA GLU A 63 -15.43 -12.58 -23.28
C GLU A 63 -16.88 -12.79 -22.82
N LYS A 64 -17.23 -13.99 -22.34
CA LYS A 64 -18.59 -14.30 -21.86
C LYS A 64 -18.73 -14.23 -20.34
N ASN A 65 -17.62 -14.08 -19.61
CA ASN A 65 -17.58 -14.28 -18.17
C ASN A 65 -17.01 -13.08 -17.39
N GLY A 66 -17.50 -11.87 -17.73
CA GLY A 66 -17.08 -10.60 -17.09
C GLY A 66 -17.25 -10.59 -15.57
N LYS A 67 -18.29 -11.26 -15.04
CA LYS A 67 -18.52 -11.38 -13.58
C LYS A 67 -17.37 -12.10 -12.85
N SER A 68 -16.76 -13.11 -13.47
CA SER A 68 -15.63 -13.83 -12.87
C SER A 68 -14.36 -12.97 -12.86
N ILE A 69 -14.20 -12.11 -13.89
CA ILE A 69 -13.11 -11.14 -13.97
C ILE A 69 -13.27 -10.08 -12.88
N GLU A 70 -14.45 -9.49 -12.73
CA GLU A 70 -14.74 -8.52 -11.66
C GLU A 70 -14.53 -9.11 -10.27
N LYS A 71 -14.98 -10.35 -10.04
CA LYS A 71 -14.74 -11.09 -8.78
C LYS A 71 -13.25 -11.27 -8.51
N TRP A 72 -12.47 -11.64 -9.52
CA TRP A 72 -11.02 -11.80 -9.39
C TRP A 72 -10.31 -10.46 -9.13
N ILE A 73 -10.66 -9.40 -9.87
CA ILE A 73 -10.13 -8.04 -9.67
C ILE A 73 -10.38 -7.58 -8.24
N LYS A 74 -11.62 -7.76 -7.75
CA LYS A 74 -11.97 -7.41 -6.37
C LYS A 74 -11.11 -8.16 -5.36
N ALA A 75 -10.97 -9.48 -5.54
CA ALA A 75 -10.17 -10.32 -4.65
C ALA A 75 -8.68 -9.93 -4.62
N ILE A 76 -8.09 -9.57 -5.76
CA ILE A 76 -6.70 -9.09 -5.84
C ILE A 76 -6.55 -7.69 -5.22
N ASN A 77 -7.50 -6.79 -5.44
CA ASN A 77 -7.50 -5.47 -4.79
C ASN A 77 -7.59 -5.59 -3.26
N ASP A 78 -8.45 -6.48 -2.76
CA ASP A 78 -8.57 -6.73 -1.31
C ASP A 78 -7.28 -7.35 -0.75
N LEU A 79 -6.64 -8.26 -1.47
CA LEU A 79 -5.30 -8.74 -1.11
C LEU A 79 -4.27 -7.60 -1.04
N HIS A 80 -4.24 -6.71 -2.05
CA HIS A 80 -3.32 -5.58 -2.05
C HIS A 80 -3.59 -4.60 -0.90
N ARG A 81 -4.84 -4.43 -0.47
CA ARG A 81 -5.19 -3.67 0.74
C ARG A 81 -4.64 -4.30 2.01
N THR A 82 -4.58 -5.63 2.09
CA THR A 82 -4.03 -6.33 3.27
C THR A 82 -2.50 -6.30 3.32
N LYS A 83 -1.82 -6.06 2.19
CA LYS A 83 -0.36 -5.88 2.21
C LYS A 83 -0.06 -4.54 2.85
N PRO A 84 0.74 -4.50 3.95
CA PRO A 84 1.20 -3.23 4.46
C PRO A 84 1.97 -2.51 3.34
N PRO A 85 1.82 -1.17 3.23
CA PRO A 85 2.63 -0.39 2.32
C PRO A 85 4.12 -0.74 2.52
N PRO A 86 4.92 -0.74 1.44
CA PRO A 86 6.35 -1.01 1.56
C PRO A 86 6.95 -0.10 2.65
N SER A 87 7.33 -0.72 3.76
CA SER A 87 7.85 0.01 4.93
C SER A 87 9.32 0.31 4.68
N ILE A 88 9.63 1.59 4.52
CA ILE A 88 10.99 2.05 4.31
C ILE A 88 11.67 2.18 5.67
N HIS A 89 12.65 1.32 5.88
CA HIS A 89 13.48 1.33 7.07
C HIS A 89 14.70 2.22 6.81
N TYR A 90 14.73 3.42 7.38
CA TYR A 90 15.89 4.28 7.31
C TYR A 90 17.04 3.67 8.12
N THR A 91 18.26 3.76 7.58
CA THR A 91 19.45 3.18 8.24
C THR A 91 19.87 3.98 9.47
N LYS A 92 19.51 5.27 9.52
CA LYS A 92 19.84 6.22 10.58
C LYS A 92 18.58 6.97 11.03
N PRO A 93 18.57 7.55 12.24
CA PRO A 93 17.42 8.30 12.74
C PRO A 93 17.08 9.45 11.76
N MET A 94 15.82 9.48 11.34
CA MET A 94 15.26 10.51 10.46
C MET A 94 14.18 11.26 11.25
N PRO A 95 14.05 12.59 11.10
CA PRO A 95 12.94 13.32 11.70
C PRO A 95 11.59 12.73 11.27
N ASN A 96 10.61 12.79 12.16
CA ASN A 96 9.25 12.40 11.85
C ASN A 96 8.64 13.41 10.85
N ILE A 97 7.88 12.92 9.87
CA ILE A 97 7.21 13.77 8.87
C ILE A 97 6.27 14.78 9.54
N ASP A 98 5.59 14.41 10.64
CA ASP A 98 4.69 15.32 11.37
C ASP A 98 5.45 16.52 11.97
N ASN A 99 6.69 16.29 12.43
CA ASN A 99 7.55 17.38 12.93
C ASN A 99 7.98 18.30 11.80
N LEU A 100 8.26 17.75 10.62
CA LEU A 100 8.62 18.54 9.43
C LEU A 100 7.44 19.32 8.83
N MET A 101 6.20 18.94 9.16
CA MET A 101 4.99 19.66 8.74
C MET A 101 4.64 20.84 9.65
N GLN A 102 5.38 21.05 10.75
CA GLN A 102 5.16 22.19 11.64
C GLN A 102 5.47 23.52 10.95
N GLU A 103 4.83 24.58 11.43
CA GLU A 103 5.11 25.94 10.97
C GLU A 103 6.56 26.33 11.27
N TRP A 104 7.19 27.02 10.33
CA TRP A 104 8.54 27.52 10.50
C TRP A 104 8.62 28.49 11.69
N PRO A 105 9.69 28.41 12.51
CA PRO A 105 9.90 29.41 13.54
C PRO A 105 9.95 30.81 12.93
N GLN A 106 9.39 31.81 13.62
CA GLN A 106 9.29 33.19 13.11
C GLN A 106 10.63 33.76 12.60
N LYS A 107 11.73 33.48 13.31
CA LYS A 107 13.09 33.89 12.90
C LYS A 107 13.53 33.32 11.56
N MET A 108 13.04 32.13 11.22
CA MET A 108 13.33 31.46 9.96
C MET A 108 12.43 32.00 8.85
N ASP A 109 11.15 32.20 9.14
CA ASP A 109 10.20 32.78 8.19
C ASP A 109 10.61 34.19 7.74
N GLU A 110 11.05 35.04 8.68
CA GLU A 110 11.58 36.37 8.37
C GLU A 110 12.80 36.32 7.42
N LYS A 111 13.68 35.33 7.61
CA LYS A 111 14.86 35.13 6.75
C LYS A 111 14.49 34.56 5.39
N LEU A 112 13.51 33.67 5.32
CA LEU A 112 13.04 33.08 4.08
C LEU A 112 12.27 34.10 3.23
N ASN A 113 11.56 35.03 3.87
CA ASN A 113 10.94 36.17 3.22
C ASN A 113 11.98 37.16 2.68
N ALA A 114 13.12 37.33 3.38
CA ALA A 114 14.20 38.20 2.95
C ALA A 114 15.12 37.57 1.88
N THR A 115 15.32 36.25 1.92
CA THR A 115 16.19 35.50 1.00
C THR A 115 15.43 34.30 0.44
N PRO A 116 15.11 34.28 -0.86
CA PRO A 116 14.41 33.16 -1.47
C PRO A 116 15.27 31.89 -1.43
N ILE A 117 14.59 30.74 -1.42
CA ILE A 117 15.23 29.42 -1.53
C ILE A 117 16.10 29.41 -2.81
N PRO A 118 17.33 28.88 -2.75
CA PRO A 118 18.25 28.88 -3.89
C PRO A 118 17.60 28.28 -5.13
N SER A 119 17.55 29.08 -6.19
CA SER A 119 17.03 28.65 -7.50
C SER A 119 17.96 27.60 -8.12
N PRO A 120 17.46 26.80 -9.07
CA PRO A 120 18.26 25.79 -9.78
C PRO A 120 19.51 26.35 -10.49
N ASP A 121 19.57 27.67 -10.70
CA ASP A 121 20.69 28.39 -11.32
C ASP A 121 21.90 28.58 -10.38
N LEU A 122 21.85 28.04 -9.16
CA LEU A 122 23.00 28.05 -8.25
C LEU A 122 24.15 27.23 -8.88
N ASP A 123 25.32 27.85 -9.00
CA ASP A 123 26.54 27.23 -9.56
C ASP A 123 27.10 26.15 -8.63
N CYS A 124 26.42 25.00 -8.59
CA CYS A 124 26.78 23.86 -7.76
C CYS A 124 26.36 22.53 -8.39
N ASP A 125 27.07 21.46 -8.02
CA ASP A 125 26.70 20.11 -8.45
C ASP A 125 25.36 19.66 -7.82
N LEU A 126 24.61 18.81 -8.54
CA LEU A 126 23.30 18.30 -8.10
C LEU A 126 23.37 17.67 -6.70
N SER A 127 24.47 16.96 -6.41
CA SER A 127 24.72 16.35 -5.10
C SER A 127 24.76 17.39 -3.98
N THR A 128 25.40 18.52 -4.24
CA THR A 128 25.52 19.65 -3.30
C THR A 128 24.18 20.36 -3.17
N TYR A 129 23.47 20.56 -4.28
CA TYR A 129 22.14 21.17 -4.28
C TYR A 129 21.14 20.40 -3.42
N ILE A 130 21.07 19.07 -3.57
CA ILE A 130 20.23 18.20 -2.73
C ILE A 130 20.59 18.37 -1.26
N THR A 131 21.89 18.46 -0.95
CA THR A 131 22.36 18.61 0.44
C THR A 131 21.93 19.96 1.02
N VAL A 132 22.05 21.05 0.25
CA VAL A 132 21.62 22.39 0.66
C VAL A 132 20.12 22.40 0.93
N ILE A 133 19.30 21.86 0.02
CA ILE A 133 17.84 21.80 0.21
C ILE A 133 17.49 20.97 1.43
N CYS A 134 17.99 19.73 1.54
CA CYS A 134 17.69 18.88 2.69
C CYS A 134 18.06 19.56 4.02
N ASN A 135 19.20 20.27 4.07
CA ASN A 135 19.61 21.04 5.25
C ASN A 135 18.68 22.22 5.57
N ILE A 136 18.16 22.91 4.55
CA ILE A 136 17.16 23.98 4.75
C ILE A 136 15.90 23.41 5.39
N PHE A 137 15.50 22.19 5.01
CA PHE A 137 14.33 21.50 5.54
C PHE A 137 14.59 20.71 6.84
N ASP A 138 15.74 20.93 7.51
CA ASP A 138 16.16 20.20 8.71
C ASP A 138 16.19 18.65 8.52
N ILE A 139 16.41 18.19 7.29
CA ILE A 139 16.53 16.76 6.94
C ILE A 139 18.03 16.39 6.91
N PRO A 140 18.49 15.49 7.80
CA PRO A 140 19.89 15.08 7.80
C PRO A 140 20.24 14.30 6.53
N VAL A 141 21.39 14.63 5.94
CA VAL A 141 21.97 13.91 4.79
C VAL A 141 23.10 13.01 5.27
N TYR A 142 22.90 11.70 5.11
CA TYR A 142 23.89 10.68 5.46
C TYR A 142 24.63 10.19 4.20
N GLU A 143 25.15 8.97 4.23
CA GLU A 143 25.86 8.35 3.10
C GLU A 143 24.97 8.19 1.87
N SER A 144 23.70 7.83 2.07
CA SER A 144 22.70 7.72 1.00
C SER A 144 21.78 8.93 0.98
N LYS A 145 21.93 9.78 -0.04
CA LYS A 145 21.03 10.91 -0.29
C LYS A 145 19.61 10.46 -0.64
N ILE A 146 19.44 9.22 -1.07
CA ILE A 146 18.14 8.66 -1.47
C ILE A 146 17.18 8.62 -0.27
N GLN A 147 17.69 8.30 0.93
CA GLN A 147 16.87 8.26 2.13
C GLN A 147 16.35 9.65 2.53
N SER A 148 17.21 10.66 2.46
CA SER A 148 16.85 12.06 2.72
C SER A 148 15.89 12.60 1.66
N LEU A 149 16.12 12.27 0.38
CA LEU A 149 15.24 12.64 -0.72
C LEU A 149 13.86 11.98 -0.60
N HIS A 150 13.82 10.73 -0.15
CA HIS A 150 12.58 10.03 0.15
C HIS A 150 11.79 10.75 1.25
N ALA A 151 12.44 11.16 2.34
CA ALA A 151 11.79 11.94 3.40
C ALA A 151 11.24 13.27 2.87
N PHE A 152 12.02 13.96 2.02
CA PHE A 152 11.60 15.21 1.38
C PHE A 152 10.38 15.03 0.46
N PHE A 153 10.36 14.01 -0.40
CA PHE A 153 9.21 13.73 -1.26
C PHE A 153 8.00 13.21 -0.48
N THR A 154 8.24 12.48 0.61
CA THR A 154 7.17 12.07 1.52
C THR A 154 6.51 13.30 2.13
N LEU A 155 7.30 14.26 2.64
CA LEU A 155 6.82 15.54 3.15
C LEU A 155 6.01 16.31 2.08
N TYR A 156 6.53 16.40 0.86
CA TYR A 156 5.82 17.06 -0.23
C TYR A 156 4.46 16.38 -0.54
N SER A 157 4.46 15.03 -0.59
CA SER A 157 3.24 14.27 -0.84
C SER A 157 2.23 14.41 0.30
N THR A 158 2.65 14.37 1.55
CA THR A 158 1.74 14.55 2.70
C THR A 158 1.14 15.95 2.69
N MET A 159 1.95 16.99 2.48
CA MET A 159 1.45 18.37 2.36
C MET A 159 0.44 18.52 1.21
N LYS A 160 0.72 17.94 0.03
CA LYS A 160 -0.20 17.99 -1.12
C LYS A 160 -1.52 17.28 -0.82
N ASN A 161 -1.47 16.12 -0.18
CA ASN A 161 -2.65 15.36 0.22
C ASN A 161 -3.47 16.12 1.28
N THR A 162 -2.82 16.70 2.29
CA THR A 162 -3.48 17.51 3.32
C THR A 162 -4.14 18.75 2.73
N LYS A 163 -3.46 19.49 1.85
CA LYS A 163 -4.06 20.64 1.14
C LYS A 163 -5.28 20.22 0.30
N GLY A 164 -5.19 19.10 -0.41
CA GLY A 164 -6.33 18.56 -1.18
C GLY A 164 -7.54 18.24 -0.30
N GLN A 165 -7.33 17.68 0.89
CA GLN A 165 -8.41 17.40 1.84
C GLN A 165 -9.03 18.68 2.42
N ILE A 166 -8.20 19.67 2.77
CA ILE A 166 -8.67 20.96 3.31
C ILE A 166 -9.51 21.71 2.26
N ILE A 167 -9.07 21.74 0.99
CA ILE A 167 -9.81 22.39 -0.11
C ILE A 167 -11.15 21.69 -0.36
N ASN A 168 -11.17 20.35 -0.35
CA ASN A 168 -12.40 19.58 -0.51
C ASN A 168 -13.39 19.82 0.65
N ALA A 169 -12.90 19.94 1.89
CA ALA A 169 -13.73 20.24 3.05
C ALA A 169 -14.29 21.68 3.06
N GLN A 170 -13.59 22.64 2.46
CA GLN A 170 -14.08 24.01 2.28
C GLN A 170 -15.18 24.09 1.22
N ASN A 171 -15.07 23.32 0.13
CA ASN A 171 -16.06 23.28 -0.95
C ASN A 171 -17.38 22.59 -0.57
N THR A 172 -17.42 21.76 0.48
CA THR A 172 -18.66 21.16 1.00
C THR A 172 -19.41 22.04 1.99
N ASN A 173 -18.82 23.17 2.41
CA ASN A 173 -19.39 24.08 3.42
C ASN A 173 -19.91 25.41 2.86
N SER A 174 -20.01 25.57 1.53
CA SER A 174 -20.77 26.71 0.98
C SER A 174 -22.27 26.48 1.23
N PRO A 175 -22.96 27.37 1.96
CA PRO A 175 -24.40 27.32 2.05
C PRO A 175 -24.97 27.63 0.66
N ILE A 176 -25.79 26.71 0.18
CA ILE A 176 -26.59 26.88 -1.04
C ILE A 176 -27.40 28.18 -0.86
N PRO A 177 -27.42 29.10 -1.84
CA PRO A 177 -28.26 30.30 -1.78
C PRO A 177 -29.75 29.96 -1.78
#